data_AF-A0A2K0WIH0-F1
#
_entry.id   AF-A0A2K0WIH0-F1
#
_cell.length_a   1.000
_cell.length_b   1.000
_cell.length_c   1.000
_cell.angle_alpha   90.00
_cell.angle_beta   90.00
_cell.angle_gamma   90.00
#
_symmetry.space_group_name_H-M   'P 1'
#
loop_
_entity.id
_entity.type
_entity.pdbx_description
1 polymer ?
#
loop_
_entity_poly.entity_id
_entity_poly.type
_entity_poly.pdbx_seq_one_letter_code
_entity_poly.pdbx_strand_id
1 'polypeptide(L)'
;MAEQVTTESAAPVQPTIPTQTTIATRGPKPKPTFPVADPPTEWPTYHIEKKIQWLNTHGLKSDNTVNLGDCYRCGVKLRQMFSVVVKPIFDIRAQINAHYPHSQVQEDVEVFITALNDGVNDLSYMIYRNVYDLLQNGQFHDEAQAITPVPIPELLAISDDGFPQPIESDKPFVTEPFCILVEILDLLVDKWPWLSDPRPGKQVSWKQLIQEVIITGQDFFTEYGEFESGNETGDTEDDNP
;
A
#
# COMPACT_ATOMS: atom_id res chain seq x y z
N MET A 1 91.66 -8.54 21.07
CA MET A 1 91.51 -9.99 20.83
C MET A 1 90.62 -10.56 21.94
N ALA A 2 89.59 -11.30 21.52
CA ALA A 2 88.81 -12.34 22.20
C ALA A 2 88.41 -12.11 23.68
N GLU A 3 87.14 -11.88 23.98
CA GLU A 3 86.06 -12.87 24.21
C GLU A 3 85.84 -13.12 25.71
N GLN A 4 84.61 -12.92 26.18
CA GLN A 4 84.05 -13.76 27.23
C GLN A 4 82.54 -13.90 27.01
N VAL A 5 82.13 -15.14 26.80
CA VAL A 5 80.75 -15.63 26.76
C VAL A 5 80.19 -15.65 28.18
N THR A 6 78.93 -15.26 28.36
CA THR A 6 78.12 -15.80 29.45
C THR A 6 76.64 -15.88 29.08
N THR A 7 76.10 -17.03 29.44
CA THR A 7 74.79 -17.69 29.25
C THR A 7 73.53 -16.84 29.42
N GLU A 8 72.59 -17.03 28.48
CA GLU A 8 71.19 -16.60 28.53
C GLU A 8 70.43 -17.18 29.73
N SER A 9 69.71 -16.31 30.45
CA SER A 9 68.65 -16.66 31.38
C SER A 9 67.31 -16.40 30.72
N ALA A 10 66.51 -17.46 30.55
CA ALA A 10 65.18 -17.38 29.96
C ALA A 10 64.23 -16.49 30.78
N ALA A 11 63.49 -15.61 30.09
CA ALA A 11 62.36 -14.87 30.64
C ALA A 11 61.03 -15.45 30.09
N PRO A 12 59.92 -15.37 30.84
CA PRO A 12 58.71 -16.13 30.57
C PRO A 12 57.87 -15.52 29.43
N VAL A 13 57.34 -16.39 28.58
CA VAL A 13 56.41 -16.06 27.49
C VAL A 13 55.09 -15.54 28.09
N GLN A 14 54.80 -14.25 27.90
CA GLN A 14 53.46 -13.71 28.15
C GLN A 14 52.52 -14.13 27.00
N PRO A 15 51.29 -14.58 27.27
CA PRO A 15 50.30 -14.79 26.23
C PRO A 15 49.87 -13.43 25.66
N THR A 16 50.07 -13.24 24.36
CA THR A 16 49.48 -12.13 23.60
C THR A 16 47.97 -12.15 23.74
N ILE A 17 47.42 -11.10 24.34
CA ILE A 17 45.98 -10.79 24.34
C ILE A 17 45.53 -10.77 22.87
N PRO A 18 44.46 -11.48 22.47
CA PRO A 18 43.93 -11.35 21.13
C PRO A 18 43.47 -9.90 20.95
N THR A 19 44.04 -9.20 19.98
CA THR A 19 43.50 -7.92 19.53
C THR A 19 42.07 -8.17 19.09
N GLN A 20 41.09 -7.73 19.89
CA GLN A 20 39.71 -7.64 19.43
C GLN A 20 39.73 -6.72 18.20
N THR A 21 39.59 -7.31 17.02
CA THR A 21 39.13 -6.57 15.86
C THR A 21 37.72 -6.11 16.21
N THR A 22 37.60 -4.88 16.67
CA THR A 22 36.31 -4.20 16.76
C THR A 22 35.79 -4.14 15.32
N ILE A 23 34.93 -5.10 14.95
CA ILE A 23 34.11 -4.97 13.75
C ILE A 23 33.31 -3.70 14.03
N ALA A 24 33.61 -2.61 13.31
CA ALA A 24 32.77 -1.43 13.34
C ALA A 24 31.38 -1.92 12.94
N THR A 25 30.48 -2.00 13.92
CA THR A 25 29.06 -2.22 13.69
C THR A 25 28.67 -1.12 12.74
N ARG A 26 28.50 -1.45 11.45
CA ARG A 26 27.98 -0.49 10.47
C ARG A 26 26.63 -0.10 11.03
N GLY A 27 26.54 1.11 11.57
CA GLY A 27 25.26 1.71 11.89
C GLY A 27 24.37 1.67 10.64
N PRO A 28 23.05 1.88 10.79
CA PRO A 28 22.16 1.98 9.66
C PRO A 28 22.80 2.92 8.62
N LYS A 29 22.95 2.45 7.38
CA LYS A 29 23.41 3.35 6.30
C LYS A 29 22.49 4.56 6.32
N PRO A 30 23.02 5.80 6.30
CA PRO A 30 22.17 6.98 6.21
C PRO A 30 21.26 6.84 4.98
N LYS A 31 19.97 7.13 5.16
CA LYS A 31 19.02 7.10 4.05
C LYS A 31 19.52 8.06 2.95
N PRO A 32 19.38 7.70 1.67
CA PRO A 32 19.62 8.64 0.58
C PRO A 32 18.81 9.92 0.82
N THR A 33 19.44 11.07 0.60
CA THR A 33 18.76 12.37 0.62
C THR A 33 18.70 12.91 -0.79
N PHE A 34 17.62 13.64 -1.07
CA PHE A 34 17.38 14.27 -2.36
C PHE A 34 17.40 15.79 -2.19
N PRO A 35 17.88 16.55 -3.19
CA PRO A 35 17.80 18.00 -3.16
C PRO A 35 16.34 18.45 -3.09
N VAL A 36 16.09 19.46 -2.26
CA VAL A 36 14.78 20.11 -2.15
C VAL A 36 14.87 21.45 -2.87
N ALA A 37 14.00 21.65 -3.84
CA ALA A 37 13.93 22.89 -4.61
C ALA A 37 12.49 23.15 -5.06
N ASP A 38 12.16 24.41 -5.28
CA ASP A 38 10.92 24.76 -5.96
C ASP A 38 10.97 24.31 -7.43
N PRO A 39 9.81 23.99 -8.04
CA PRO A 39 9.74 23.67 -9.46
C PRO A 39 10.29 24.83 -10.32
N PRO A 40 10.92 24.53 -11.49
CA PRO A 40 11.35 25.55 -12.44
C PRO A 40 10.22 26.50 -12.86
N THR A 41 10.56 27.76 -13.15
CA THR A 41 9.57 28.78 -13.53
C THR A 41 8.76 28.38 -14.76
N GLU A 42 9.38 27.70 -15.74
CA GLU A 42 8.68 27.21 -16.93
C GLU A 42 7.98 25.84 -16.74
N TRP A 43 7.82 25.34 -15.51
CA TRP A 43 7.20 24.04 -15.21
C TRP A 43 5.88 23.75 -15.94
N PRO A 44 4.93 24.71 -16.08
CA PRO A 44 3.68 24.48 -16.81
C PRO A 44 3.89 24.09 -18.29
N THR A 45 5.05 24.43 -18.85
CA THR A 45 5.41 24.13 -20.25
C THR A 45 6.11 22.78 -20.41
N TYR A 46 6.51 22.13 -19.32
CA TYR A 46 7.20 20.84 -19.38
C TYR A 46 6.23 19.73 -19.77
N HIS A 47 6.66 18.90 -20.73
CA HIS A 47 6.04 17.61 -21.00
C HIS A 47 6.13 16.68 -19.78
N ILE A 48 5.21 15.72 -19.70
CA ILE A 48 5.06 14.80 -18.57
C ILE A 48 6.38 14.06 -18.27
N GLU A 49 7.10 13.60 -19.29
CA GLU A 49 8.37 12.88 -19.12
C GLU A 49 9.42 13.76 -18.43
N LYS A 50 9.50 15.04 -18.83
CA LYS A 50 10.45 16.00 -18.25
C LYS A 50 10.06 16.33 -16.80
N LYS A 51 8.77 16.44 -16.50
CA LYS A 51 8.26 16.60 -15.13
C LYS A 51 8.65 15.41 -14.25
N ILE A 52 8.42 14.18 -14.72
CA ILE A 52 8.78 12.95 -14.00
C ILE A 52 10.29 12.86 -13.79
N GLN A 53 11.11 13.17 -14.80
CA GLN A 53 12.57 13.21 -14.67
C GLN A 53 13.02 14.17 -13.56
N TRP A 54 12.41 15.35 -13.48
CA TRP A 54 12.71 16.30 -12.42
C TRP A 54 12.27 15.78 -11.05
N LEU A 55 11.06 15.20 -10.93
CA LEU A 55 10.57 14.61 -9.67
C LEU A 55 11.48 13.48 -9.18
N ASN A 56 12.05 12.69 -10.08
CA ASN A 56 12.97 11.61 -9.74
C ASN A 56 14.27 12.07 -9.08
N THR A 57 14.63 13.35 -9.21
CA THR A 57 15.85 13.89 -8.62
C THR A 57 15.61 14.75 -7.40
N HIS A 58 14.36 14.95 -6.96
CA HIS A 58 14.03 15.90 -5.89
C HIS A 58 13.31 15.24 -4.71
N GLY A 59 13.52 15.83 -3.53
CA GLY A 59 12.92 15.40 -2.28
C GLY A 59 11.68 16.21 -1.90
N LEU A 60 10.85 15.62 -1.05
CA LEU A 60 9.76 16.32 -0.37
C LEU A 60 10.32 17.40 0.57
N LYS A 61 9.68 18.57 0.70
CA LYS A 61 10.24 19.67 1.52
C LYS A 61 10.21 19.33 3.00
N SER A 62 9.13 18.68 3.46
CA SER A 62 8.98 18.21 4.84
C SER A 62 9.91 17.03 5.22
N ASP A 63 10.33 16.21 4.25
CA ASP A 63 11.27 15.10 4.45
C ASP A 63 12.11 14.84 3.20
N ASN A 64 13.36 15.32 3.19
CA ASN A 64 14.27 15.19 2.06
C ASN A 64 14.78 13.75 1.81
N THR A 65 14.42 12.78 2.66
CA THR A 65 14.69 11.36 2.41
C THR A 65 13.61 10.70 1.54
N VAL A 66 12.50 11.39 1.30
CA VAL A 66 11.40 10.95 0.45
C VAL A 66 11.53 11.55 -0.94
N ASN A 67 11.65 10.69 -1.95
CA ASN A 67 11.74 11.10 -3.36
C ASN A 67 10.36 11.43 -3.94
N LEU A 68 10.22 12.59 -4.59
CA LEU A 68 8.95 13.00 -5.21
C LEU A 68 8.53 12.09 -6.37
N GLY A 69 9.48 11.58 -7.15
CA GLY A 69 9.23 10.62 -8.21
C GLY A 69 8.67 9.29 -7.69
N ASP A 70 9.18 8.82 -6.56
CA ASP A 70 8.65 7.63 -5.90
C ASP A 70 7.26 7.89 -5.32
N CYS A 71 6.99 9.08 -4.78
CA CYS A 71 5.64 9.45 -4.37
C CYS A 71 4.65 9.41 -5.54
N TYR A 72 5.03 9.98 -6.69
CA TYR A 72 4.23 9.95 -7.91
C TYR A 72 3.94 8.52 -8.35
N ARG A 73 4.96 7.67 -8.48
CA ARG A 73 4.80 6.25 -8.86
C ARG A 73 3.94 5.48 -7.88
N CYS A 74 4.16 5.68 -6.58
CA CYS A 74 3.38 5.05 -5.51
C CYS A 74 1.89 5.40 -5.64
N GLY A 75 1.56 6.68 -5.77
CA GLY A 75 0.17 7.12 -5.90
C GLY A 75 -0.51 6.65 -7.19
N VAL A 76 0.20 6.63 -8.32
CA VAL A 76 -0.30 6.04 -9.58
C VAL A 76 -0.60 4.56 -9.39
N LYS A 77 0.35 3.80 -8.80
CA LYS A 77 0.19 2.37 -8.53
C LYS A 77 -1.00 2.10 -7.60
N LEU A 78 -1.14 2.84 -6.49
CA LEU A 78 -2.27 2.69 -5.57
C LEU A 78 -3.61 2.93 -6.25
N ARG A 79 -3.72 4.00 -7.05
CA ARG A 79 -4.95 4.30 -7.79
C ARG A 79 -5.33 3.18 -8.75
N GLN A 80 -4.35 2.65 -9.48
CA GLN A 80 -4.56 1.52 -10.39
C GLN A 80 -5.03 0.29 -9.61
N MET A 81 -4.37 -0.06 -8.51
CA MET A 81 -4.76 -1.23 -7.72
C MET A 81 -6.14 -1.09 -7.10
N PHE A 82 -6.49 0.07 -6.53
CA PHE A 82 -7.85 0.30 -6.03
C PHE A 82 -8.88 0.10 -7.14
N SER A 83 -8.62 0.63 -8.35
CA SER A 83 -9.54 0.43 -9.48
C SER A 83 -9.72 -1.04 -9.85
N VAL A 84 -8.65 -1.85 -9.78
CA VAL A 84 -8.69 -3.26 -10.18
C VAL A 84 -9.30 -4.13 -9.09
N VAL A 85 -9.05 -3.82 -7.83
CA VAL A 85 -9.54 -4.59 -6.68
C VAL A 85 -11.00 -4.29 -6.37
N VAL A 86 -11.43 -3.04 -6.54
CA VAL A 86 -12.80 -2.59 -6.25
C VAL A 86 -13.78 -3.04 -7.33
N LYS A 87 -13.34 -3.21 -8.59
CA LYS A 87 -14.20 -3.61 -9.71
C LYS A 87 -14.91 -4.96 -9.47
N PRO A 88 -14.22 -6.07 -9.12
CA PRO A 88 -14.86 -7.33 -8.79
C PRO A 88 -15.93 -7.23 -7.68
N ILE A 89 -15.72 -6.36 -6.68
CA ILE A 89 -16.69 -6.14 -5.60
C ILE A 89 -18.00 -5.53 -6.14
N PHE A 90 -17.90 -4.57 -7.07
CA PHE A 90 -19.08 -4.02 -7.74
C PHE A 90 -19.75 -5.04 -8.67
N ASP A 91 -18.99 -5.92 -9.30
CA ASP A 91 -19.53 -7.00 -10.15
C ASP A 91 -20.30 -8.03 -9.29
N ILE A 92 -19.85 -8.35 -8.06
CA ILE A 92 -20.58 -9.17 -7.08
C ILE A 92 -21.89 -8.49 -6.68
N ARG A 93 -21.86 -7.19 -6.35
CA ARG A 93 -23.05 -6.40 -6.03
C ARG A 93 -24.09 -6.46 -7.17
N ALA A 94 -23.65 -6.31 -8.41
CA ALA A 94 -24.54 -6.39 -9.57
C ALA A 94 -25.21 -7.76 -9.70
N GLN A 95 -24.47 -8.84 -9.43
CA GLN A 95 -25.01 -10.20 -9.43
C GLN A 95 -26.03 -10.43 -8.31
N ILE A 96 -25.74 -10.00 -7.09
CA ILE A 96 -26.66 -10.12 -5.96
C ILE A 96 -27.96 -9.36 -6.23
N ASN A 97 -27.86 -8.12 -6.71
CA ASN A 97 -29.04 -7.30 -7.05
C ASN A 97 -29.89 -7.92 -8.17
N ALA A 98 -29.29 -8.71 -9.06
CA ALA A 98 -30.01 -9.38 -10.14
C ALA A 98 -30.68 -10.69 -9.72
N HIS A 99 -30.01 -11.50 -8.89
CA HIS A 99 -30.45 -12.88 -8.57
C HIS A 99 -31.17 -13.00 -7.23
N TYR A 100 -30.87 -12.11 -6.27
CA TYR A 100 -31.39 -12.18 -4.91
C TYR A 100 -32.00 -10.84 -4.46
N PRO A 101 -32.92 -10.24 -5.25
CA PRO A 101 -33.55 -8.99 -4.85
C PRO A 101 -34.36 -9.19 -3.56
N HIS A 102 -34.28 -8.23 -2.62
CA HIS A 102 -34.98 -8.25 -1.34
C HIS A 102 -34.53 -9.34 -0.35
N SER A 103 -33.28 -9.80 -0.45
CA SER A 103 -32.65 -10.73 0.50
C SER A 103 -31.77 -10.00 1.51
N GLN A 104 -31.44 -10.65 2.63
CA GLN A 104 -30.49 -10.10 3.61
C GLN A 104 -29.13 -9.82 2.98
N VAL A 105 -28.61 -10.74 2.16
CA VAL A 105 -27.34 -10.55 1.44
C VAL A 105 -27.35 -9.33 0.50
N GLN A 106 -28.52 -8.95 -0.01
CA GLN A 106 -28.67 -7.73 -0.80
C GLN A 106 -28.60 -6.47 0.08
N GLU A 107 -29.18 -6.49 1.28
CA GLU A 107 -29.04 -5.38 2.23
C GLU A 107 -27.59 -5.23 2.69
N ASP A 108 -26.92 -6.34 2.99
CA ASP A 108 -25.54 -6.36 3.48
C ASP A 108 -24.54 -5.88 2.42
N VAL A 109 -24.73 -6.27 1.15
CA VAL A 109 -23.86 -5.77 0.07
C VAL A 109 -24.03 -4.26 -0.13
N GLU A 110 -25.22 -3.68 0.06
CA GLU A 110 -25.42 -2.23 -0.05
C GLU A 110 -24.79 -1.47 1.13
N VAL A 111 -24.83 -2.03 2.34
CA VAL A 111 -24.11 -1.47 3.50
C VAL A 111 -22.61 -1.45 3.23
N PHE A 112 -22.05 -2.59 2.78
CA PHE A 112 -20.64 -2.68 2.44
C PHE A 112 -20.24 -1.71 1.32
N ILE A 113 -21.03 -1.61 0.24
CA ILE A 113 -20.76 -0.71 -0.88
C ILE A 113 -20.83 0.76 -0.45
N THR A 114 -21.71 1.11 0.49
CA THR A 114 -21.78 2.46 1.06
C THR A 114 -20.48 2.80 1.80
N ALA A 115 -20.03 1.91 2.70
CA ALA A 115 -18.76 2.07 3.39
C ALA A 115 -17.58 2.18 2.40
N LEU A 116 -17.55 1.29 1.39
CA LEU A 116 -16.52 1.27 0.35
C LEU A 116 -16.43 2.60 -0.41
N ASN A 117 -17.58 3.21 -0.73
CA ASN A 117 -17.61 4.52 -1.38
C ASN A 117 -17.06 5.62 -0.46
N ASP A 118 -17.55 5.70 0.79
CA ASP A 118 -17.19 6.75 1.74
C ASP A 118 -15.73 6.67 2.22
N GLY A 119 -15.17 5.46 2.28
CA GLY A 119 -13.81 5.19 2.71
C GLY A 119 -12.81 5.08 1.57
N VAL A 120 -12.97 4.10 0.67
CA VAL A 120 -11.94 3.73 -0.31
C VAL A 120 -12.02 4.58 -1.57
N ASN A 121 -13.20 4.79 -2.15
CA ASN A 121 -13.32 5.58 -3.39
C ASN A 121 -12.97 7.04 -3.15
N ASP A 122 -13.43 7.58 -2.02
CA ASP A 122 -13.08 8.92 -1.55
C ASP A 122 -11.56 9.05 -1.29
N LEU A 123 -10.90 8.06 -0.69
CA LEU A 123 -9.45 8.05 -0.49
C LEU A 123 -8.69 7.95 -1.81
N SER A 124 -9.14 7.09 -2.72
CA SER A 124 -8.58 6.93 -4.07
C SER A 124 -8.65 8.25 -4.86
N TYR A 125 -9.77 8.98 -4.73
CA TYR A 125 -9.92 10.31 -5.32
C TYR A 125 -8.94 11.32 -4.71
N MET A 126 -8.74 11.30 -3.39
CA MET A 126 -7.73 12.12 -2.73
C MET A 126 -6.33 11.81 -3.31
N ILE A 127 -5.92 10.54 -3.34
CA ILE A 127 -4.62 10.11 -3.87
C ILE A 127 -4.43 10.62 -5.30
N TYR A 128 -5.45 10.46 -6.14
CA TYR A 128 -5.46 11.01 -7.50
C TYR A 128 -5.18 12.51 -7.52
N ARG A 129 -5.89 13.29 -6.69
CA ARG A 129 -5.68 14.75 -6.60
C ARG A 129 -4.26 15.09 -6.18
N ASN A 130 -3.70 14.43 -5.18
CA ASN A 130 -2.33 14.69 -4.73
C ASN A 130 -1.29 14.34 -5.80
N VAL A 131 -1.47 13.23 -6.52
CA VAL A 131 -0.60 12.84 -7.64
C VAL A 131 -0.72 13.83 -8.79
N TYR A 132 -1.95 14.27 -9.11
CA TYR A 132 -2.21 15.27 -10.13
C TYR A 132 -1.55 16.60 -9.77
N ASP A 133 -1.74 17.08 -8.54
CA ASP A 133 -1.15 18.33 -8.06
C ASP A 133 0.37 18.26 -8.06
N LEU A 134 0.96 17.13 -7.64
CA LEU A 134 2.39 16.89 -7.72
C LEU A 134 2.90 16.98 -9.17
N LEU A 135 2.20 16.37 -10.13
CA LEU A 135 2.58 16.43 -11.54
C LEU A 135 2.35 17.83 -12.15
N GLN A 136 1.28 18.52 -11.77
CA GLN A 136 0.94 19.83 -12.33
C GLN A 136 1.77 20.96 -11.73
N ASN A 137 2.15 20.86 -10.46
CA ASN A 137 2.80 21.93 -9.72
C ASN A 137 4.22 21.59 -9.27
N GLY A 138 4.69 20.35 -9.45
CA GLY A 138 6.01 19.91 -8.97
C GLY A 138 6.10 19.73 -7.45
N GLN A 139 5.00 19.93 -6.74
CA GLN A 139 4.89 19.82 -5.28
C GLN A 139 3.46 19.42 -4.88
N PHE A 140 3.29 18.85 -3.71
CA PHE A 140 1.96 18.61 -3.14
C PHE A 140 1.27 19.92 -2.78
N HIS A 141 -0.05 19.96 -2.89
CA HIS A 141 -0.84 21.09 -2.41
C HIS A 141 -0.78 21.20 -0.87
N ASP A 142 -0.90 20.06 -0.19
CA ASP A 142 -0.70 19.91 1.25
C ASP A 142 0.35 18.83 1.52
N GLU A 143 1.52 19.25 2.00
CA GLU A 143 2.60 18.31 2.32
C GLU A 143 2.31 17.46 3.56
N ALA A 144 1.41 17.90 4.45
CA ALA A 144 1.00 17.09 5.60
C ALA A 144 0.25 15.83 5.16
N GLN A 145 -0.36 15.87 3.97
CA GLN A 145 -1.10 14.76 3.36
C GLN A 145 -0.35 14.12 2.18
N ALA A 146 0.98 14.32 2.11
CA ALA A 146 1.79 13.76 1.04
C ALA A 146 1.65 12.23 0.95
N ILE A 147 1.54 11.73 -0.28
CA ILE A 147 1.53 10.30 -0.59
C ILE A 147 2.98 9.82 -0.54
N THR A 148 3.42 9.33 0.62
CA THR A 148 4.78 8.80 0.76
C THR A 148 4.88 7.39 0.19
N PRO A 149 6.06 6.97 -0.33
CA PRO A 149 6.24 5.64 -0.89
C PRO A 149 6.01 4.55 0.16
N VAL A 150 5.17 3.57 -0.17
CA VAL A 150 4.94 2.37 0.63
C VAL A 150 5.23 1.13 -0.21
N PRO A 151 5.68 0.01 0.41
CA PRO A 151 5.91 -1.23 -0.30
C PRO A 151 4.58 -1.88 -0.66
N ILE A 152 4.04 -1.50 -1.82
CA ILE A 152 2.80 -2.05 -2.33
C ILE A 152 3.08 -3.44 -2.91
N PRO A 153 2.50 -4.53 -2.37
CA PRO A 153 2.79 -5.86 -2.86
C PRO A 153 2.37 -5.96 -4.34
N GLU A 154 3.15 -6.71 -5.14
CA GLU A 154 2.82 -6.96 -6.55
C GLU A 154 1.73 -8.03 -6.60
N LEU A 155 0.50 -7.61 -6.31
CA LEU A 155 -0.64 -8.53 -6.13
C LEU A 155 -1.36 -8.86 -7.43
N LEU A 156 -1.03 -8.17 -8.52
CA LEU A 156 -1.75 -8.27 -9.78
C LEU A 156 -0.75 -8.40 -10.93
N ALA A 157 -1.00 -9.36 -11.83
CA ALA A 157 -0.28 -9.44 -13.09
C ALA A 157 -0.47 -8.13 -13.85
N ILE A 158 0.64 -7.45 -14.13
CA ILE A 158 0.65 -6.28 -15.02
C ILE A 158 0.55 -6.85 -16.44
N SER A 159 -0.53 -6.53 -17.17
CA SER A 159 -0.63 -6.90 -18.58
C SER A 159 0.41 -6.16 -19.42
N ASP A 160 0.60 -6.62 -20.66
CA ASP A 160 1.57 -6.06 -21.61
C ASP A 160 1.37 -4.56 -21.90
N ASP A 161 0.20 -4.01 -21.60
CA ASP A 161 -0.14 -2.58 -21.71
C ASP A 161 0.19 -1.76 -20.44
N GLY A 162 0.78 -2.39 -19.42
CA GLY A 162 1.20 -1.73 -18.17
C GLY A 162 0.08 -1.52 -17.15
N PHE A 163 -1.09 -2.12 -17.35
CA PHE A 163 -2.21 -2.04 -16.40
C PHE A 163 -2.35 -3.34 -15.60
N PRO A 164 -2.71 -3.28 -14.30
CA PRO A 164 -3.03 -4.50 -13.57
C PRO A 164 -4.34 -5.09 -14.12
N GLN A 165 -4.36 -6.39 -14.39
CA GLN A 165 -5.57 -7.09 -14.81
C GLN A 165 -6.43 -7.48 -13.60
N PRO A 166 -7.76 -7.48 -13.72
CA PRO A 166 -8.64 -8.07 -12.71
C PRO A 166 -8.24 -9.51 -12.41
N ILE A 167 -8.47 -9.95 -11.18
CA ILE A 167 -8.37 -11.37 -10.83
C ILE A 167 -9.51 -12.09 -11.53
N GLU A 168 -9.19 -12.79 -12.62
CA GLU A 168 -10.12 -13.71 -13.26
C GLU A 168 -10.25 -14.95 -12.36
N SER A 169 -11.46 -15.22 -11.90
CA SER A 169 -11.75 -16.43 -11.15
C SER A 169 -13.06 -17.01 -11.67
N ASP A 170 -13.00 -18.27 -12.11
CA ASP A 170 -14.16 -19.06 -12.51
C ASP A 170 -15.03 -19.50 -11.31
N LYS A 171 -14.64 -19.12 -10.08
CA LYS A 171 -15.36 -19.49 -8.86
C LYS A 171 -16.52 -18.52 -8.60
N PRO A 172 -17.68 -19.04 -8.15
CA PRO A 172 -18.84 -18.20 -7.81
C PRO A 172 -18.57 -17.29 -6.60
N PHE A 173 -17.69 -17.70 -5.68
CA PHE A 173 -17.30 -16.93 -4.50
C PHE A 173 -15.80 -16.59 -4.52
N VAL A 174 -15.47 -15.30 -4.50
CA VAL A 174 -14.09 -14.80 -4.56
C VAL A 174 -13.88 -13.68 -3.53
N THR A 175 -13.23 -14.01 -2.42
CA THR A 175 -12.87 -13.05 -1.34
C THR A 175 -11.50 -12.41 -1.56
N GLU A 176 -10.70 -12.96 -2.46
CA GLU A 176 -9.30 -12.55 -2.65
C GLU A 176 -9.13 -11.05 -2.96
N PRO A 177 -9.94 -10.41 -3.85
CA PRO A 177 -9.89 -8.97 -4.03
C PRO A 177 -10.10 -8.21 -2.71
N PHE A 178 -11.06 -8.64 -1.88
CA PHE A 178 -11.32 -7.99 -0.60
C PHE A 178 -10.15 -8.18 0.37
N CYS A 179 -9.57 -9.38 0.48
CA CYS A 179 -8.40 -9.60 1.32
C CYS A 179 -7.21 -8.71 0.90
N ILE A 180 -6.95 -8.60 -0.40
CA ILE A 180 -5.94 -7.71 -0.96
C ILE A 180 -6.24 -6.25 -0.59
N LEU A 181 -7.50 -5.83 -0.70
CA LEU A 181 -7.92 -4.48 -0.31
C LEU A 181 -7.58 -4.21 1.15
N VAL A 182 -7.94 -5.12 2.05
CA VAL A 182 -7.66 -5.01 3.50
C VAL A 182 -6.16 -4.85 3.75
N GLU A 183 -5.31 -5.69 3.14
CA GLU A 183 -3.85 -5.61 3.31
C GLU A 183 -3.28 -4.25 2.87
N ILE A 184 -3.76 -3.71 1.75
CA ILE A 184 -3.35 -2.39 1.27
C ILE A 184 -3.80 -1.33 2.27
N LEU A 185 -5.07 -1.35 2.69
CA LEU A 185 -5.62 -0.36 3.59
C LEU A 185 -4.92 -0.34 4.96
N ASP A 186 -4.62 -1.51 5.52
CA ASP A 186 -3.87 -1.65 6.77
C ASP A 186 -2.44 -1.10 6.63
N LEU A 187 -1.77 -1.40 5.52
CA LEU A 187 -0.46 -0.84 5.20
C LEU A 187 -0.51 0.68 5.12
N LEU A 188 -1.52 1.25 4.47
CA LEU A 188 -1.68 2.70 4.35
C LEU A 188 -1.90 3.34 5.73
N VAL A 189 -2.78 2.76 6.56
CA VAL A 189 -3.03 3.27 7.93
C VAL A 189 -1.76 3.25 8.79
N ASP A 190 -0.91 2.23 8.65
CA ASP A 190 0.38 2.16 9.35
C ASP A 190 1.39 3.20 8.82
N LYS A 191 1.44 3.41 7.51
CA LYS A 191 2.48 4.23 6.87
C LYS A 191 2.14 5.70 6.72
N TRP A 192 0.87 6.07 6.73
CA TRP A 192 0.40 7.44 6.53
C TRP A 192 -0.32 7.95 7.78
N PRO A 193 0.41 8.57 8.73
CA PRO A 193 -0.16 9.03 9.99
C PRO A 193 -1.34 9.98 9.83
N TRP A 194 -1.33 10.80 8.76
CA TRP A 194 -2.39 11.76 8.44
C TRP A 194 -3.74 11.10 8.16
N LEU A 195 -3.80 9.79 7.89
CA LEU A 195 -5.08 9.06 7.81
C LEU A 195 -5.81 9.01 9.15
N SER A 196 -5.11 9.20 10.27
CA SER A 196 -5.72 9.27 11.60
C SER A 196 -6.31 10.64 11.92
N ASP A 197 -5.94 11.67 11.17
CA ASP A 197 -6.47 13.02 11.36
C ASP A 197 -7.89 13.13 10.77
N PRO A 198 -8.76 13.99 11.35
CA PRO A 198 -10.08 14.25 10.78
C PRO A 198 -9.99 14.70 9.32
N ARG A 199 -10.87 14.16 8.47
CA ARG A 199 -10.94 14.55 7.06
C ARG A 199 -11.29 16.04 6.95
N PRO A 200 -10.67 16.81 6.03
CA PRO A 200 -11.09 18.17 5.77
C PRO A 200 -12.60 18.27 5.52
N GLY A 201 -13.31 19.02 6.36
CA GLY A 201 -14.76 19.21 6.27
C GLY A 201 -15.63 18.08 6.85
N LYS A 202 -15.08 17.00 7.42
CA LYS A 202 -15.84 15.97 8.15
C LYS A 202 -15.25 15.73 9.55
N GLN A 203 -16.05 15.19 10.46
CA GLN A 203 -15.62 14.87 11.84
C GLN A 203 -14.98 13.48 11.97
N VAL A 204 -14.94 12.71 10.88
CA VAL A 204 -14.40 11.34 10.84
C VAL A 204 -13.05 11.33 10.14
N SER A 205 -12.12 10.49 10.63
CA SER A 205 -10.82 10.28 9.99
C SER A 205 -10.90 9.23 8.89
N TRP A 206 -9.92 9.20 7.99
CA TRP A 206 -9.82 8.14 6.99
C TRP A 206 -9.65 6.78 7.63
N LYS A 207 -8.88 6.68 8.71
CA LYS A 207 -8.70 5.44 9.47
C LYS A 207 -10.03 4.87 9.94
N GLN A 208 -10.94 5.70 10.45
CA GLN A 208 -12.26 5.25 10.88
C GLN A 208 -13.09 4.71 9.72
N LEU A 209 -13.09 5.40 8.59
CA LEU A 209 -13.82 4.96 7.39
C LEU A 209 -13.24 3.67 6.81
N ILE A 210 -11.90 3.54 6.81
CA ILE A 210 -11.21 2.31 6.41
C ILE A 210 -11.63 1.15 7.31
N GLN A 211 -11.67 1.35 8.64
CA GLN A 211 -12.13 0.32 9.57
C GLN A 211 -13.58 -0.08 9.31
N GLU A 212 -14.45 0.87 8.99
CA GLU A 212 -15.84 0.60 8.63
C GLU A 212 -15.95 -0.24 7.35
N VAL A 213 -15.13 0.03 6.33
CA VAL A 213 -15.03 -0.81 5.12
C VAL A 213 -14.60 -2.23 5.45
N ILE A 214 -13.59 -2.39 6.30
CA ILE A 214 -13.07 -3.70 6.69
C ILE A 214 -14.15 -4.50 7.44
N ILE A 215 -14.81 -3.88 8.41
CA ILE A 215 -15.84 -4.55 9.22
C ILE A 215 -17.03 -4.95 8.35
N THR A 216 -17.61 -4.00 7.61
CA THR A 216 -18.80 -4.26 6.78
C THR A 216 -18.50 -5.25 5.64
N GLY A 217 -17.28 -5.22 5.09
CA GLY A 217 -16.85 -6.20 4.11
C GLY A 217 -16.67 -7.60 4.71
N GLN A 218 -16.09 -7.72 5.90
CA GLN A 218 -15.95 -9.00 6.60
C GLN A 218 -17.32 -9.61 6.92
N ASP A 219 -18.25 -8.80 7.42
CA ASP A 219 -19.61 -9.23 7.72
C ASP A 219 -20.31 -9.70 6.43
N PHE A 220 -20.26 -8.91 5.36
CA PHE A 220 -20.83 -9.26 4.06
C PHE A 220 -20.25 -10.56 3.48
N PHE A 221 -18.93 -10.71 3.41
CA PHE A 221 -18.32 -11.91 2.83
C PHE A 221 -18.53 -13.16 3.68
N THR A 222 -18.76 -13.00 5.00
CA THR A 222 -19.14 -14.11 5.88
C THR A 222 -20.56 -14.57 5.55
N GLU A 223 -21.54 -13.66 5.58
CA GLU A 223 -22.95 -13.97 5.27
C GLU A 223 -23.10 -14.52 3.85
N TYR A 224 -22.42 -13.91 2.87
CA TYR A 224 -22.50 -14.37 1.48
C TYR A 224 -21.93 -15.78 1.31
N GLY A 225 -20.85 -16.11 2.02
CA GLY A 225 -20.30 -17.46 2.02
C GLY A 225 -21.25 -18.50 2.61
N GLU A 226 -21.91 -18.16 3.72
CA GLU A 226 -22.94 -19.02 4.34
C GLU A 226 -24.14 -19.21 3.41
N PHE A 227 -24.62 -18.13 2.79
CA PHE A 227 -25.75 -18.15 1.85
C PHE A 227 -25.50 -19.06 0.63
N GLU A 228 -24.33 -18.94 -0.01
CA GLU A 228 -23.96 -19.80 -1.16
C GLU A 228 -23.86 -21.28 -0.75
N SER A 229 -23.27 -21.58 0.42
CA SER A 229 -23.14 -22.95 0.91
C SER A 229 -24.48 -23.58 1.34
N GLY A 230 -25.44 -22.78 1.80
CA GLY A 230 -26.79 -23.22 2.17
C GLY A 230 -27.68 -23.54 0.97
N ASN A 231 -27.38 -23.01 -0.22
CA ASN A 231 -28.09 -23.31 -1.46
C ASN A 231 -27.64 -24.64 -2.12
N GLU A 232 -26.51 -25.23 -1.73
CA GLU A 232 -26.02 -26.49 -2.33
C GLU A 232 -26.76 -27.76 -1.85
N THR A 233 -27.67 -27.68 -0.87
CA THR A 233 -28.39 -28.85 -0.31
C THR A 233 -29.84 -29.03 -0.80
N GLY A 234 -30.22 -28.36 -1.90
CA GLY A 234 -31.61 -28.27 -2.35
C GLY A 234 -32.10 -29.26 -3.41
N ASP A 235 -31.40 -30.36 -3.73
CA ASP A 235 -31.86 -31.34 -4.73
C ASP A 235 -31.47 -32.79 -4.36
N THR A 236 -32.17 -33.37 -3.38
CA THR A 236 -32.41 -34.83 -3.33
C THR A 236 -33.70 -35.12 -2.59
N GLU A 237 -34.82 -35.09 -3.31
CA GLU A 237 -35.97 -35.97 -3.02
C GLU A 237 -36.30 -36.74 -4.30
N ASP A 238 -35.46 -37.73 -4.57
CA ASP A 238 -35.87 -38.93 -5.27
C ASP A 238 -36.37 -39.88 -4.18
N ASP A 239 -37.70 -39.98 -4.00
CA ASP A 239 -38.33 -41.18 -3.45
C ASP A 239 -39.84 -41.13 -3.71
N ASN A 240 -40.24 -41.80 -4.79
CA ASN A 240 -41.64 -42.11 -5.07
C ASN A 240 -41.85 -43.61 -4.83
N PRO A 241 -42.72 -44.03 -3.88
CA PRO A 241 -43.07 -45.43 -3.69
C PRO A 241 -44.00 -45.98 -4.79
#